data_AF-A0A2V9C2J4-F1
#
_entry.id   AF-A0A2V9C2J4-F1
#
_cell.length_a   1.000
_cell.length_b   1.000
_cell.length_c   1.000
_cell.angle_alpha   90.00
_cell.angle_beta   90.00
_cell.angle_gamma   90.00
#
_symmetry.space_group_name_H-M   'P 1'
#
loop_
_entity.id
_entity.type
_entity.pdbx_description
1 polymer ?
#
loop_
_entity_poly.entity_id
_entity_poly.type
_entity_poly.pdbx_seq_one_letter_code
_entity_poly.pdbx_strand_id
1 'polypeptide(L)' 'MAVKSTSSVPVRKVTAGGAAGAVTVILVFVINTYVSPAKPLSPEIASAITTVLSFVAAYLVPPATSDGVLPA' A
#
# COMPACT_ATOMS: atom_id res chain seq x y z
N MET A 1 1.05 26.35 14.34
CA MET A 1 0.26 26.56 13.11
C MET A 1 0.61 25.46 12.14
N ALA A 2 -0.34 24.57 11.80
CA ALA A 2 -0.10 23.49 10.85
C ALA A 2 -0.02 24.08 9.43
N VAL A 3 1.14 23.95 8.77
CA VAL A 3 1.31 24.33 7.36
C VAL A 3 0.54 23.32 6.52
N LYS A 4 -0.62 23.73 6.01
CA LYS A 4 -1.41 22.94 5.07
C LYS A 4 -0.71 22.98 3.71
N SER A 5 0.09 21.96 3.42
CA SER A 5 0.73 21.81 2.09
C SER A 5 -0.38 21.76 1.03
N THR A 6 -0.45 22.78 0.18
CA THR A 6 -1.48 22.94 -0.86
C THR A 6 -1.04 22.23 -2.14
N SER A 7 -0.56 21.00 -2.00
CA SER A 7 -0.17 20.15 -3.13
C SER A 7 -1.32 19.20 -3.45
N SER A 8 -1.74 19.17 -4.71
CA SER A 8 -2.69 18.17 -5.22
C SER A 8 -2.03 16.80 -5.45
N VAL A 9 -0.72 16.70 -5.25
CA VAL A 9 0.04 15.45 -5.40
C VAL A 9 0.00 14.67 -4.08
N PRO A 10 -0.38 13.39 -4.09
CA PRO A 10 -0.37 12.57 -2.88
C PRO A 10 1.04 12.44 -2.29
N VAL A 11 1.11 12.43 -0.96
CA VAL A 11 2.37 12.27 -0.21
C VAL A 11 3.02 10.92 -0.51
N ARG A 12 4.36 10.85 -0.43
CA ARG A 12 5.15 9.67 -0.88
C ARG A 12 4.72 8.37 -0.21
N LYS A 13 4.28 8.44 1.05
CA LYS A 13 3.76 7.28 1.79
C LYS A 13 2.45 6.75 1.22
N VAL A 14 1.55 7.63 0.78
CA VAL A 14 0.27 7.25 0.15
C VAL A 14 0.52 6.62 -1.21
N THR A 15 1.43 7.20 -2.01
CA THR A 15 1.80 6.60 -3.30
C THR A 15 2.46 5.25 -3.14
N ALA A 16 3.33 5.08 -2.15
CA ALA A 16 4.00 3.81 -1.87
C ALA A 16 3.04 2.73 -1.40
N GLY A 17 2.15 3.07 -0.45
CA GLY A 17 1.09 2.15 0.01
C GLY A 17 0.14 1.76 -1.11
N GLY A 18 -0.28 2.72 -1.95
CA GLY A 18 -1.14 2.46 -3.11
C GLY A 18 -0.48 1.56 -4.16
N ALA A 19 0.80 1.79 -4.47
CA ALA A 19 1.55 0.95 -5.40
C ALA A 19 1.71 -0.48 -4.86
N ALA A 20 2.02 -0.64 -3.57
CA ALA A 20 2.10 -1.95 -2.93
C ALA A 20 0.75 -2.69 -2.97
N GLY A 21 -0.35 -2.00 -2.69
CA GLY A 21 -1.70 -2.56 -2.79
C GLY A 21 -2.06 -3.01 -4.20
N ALA A 22 -1.68 -2.24 -5.23
CA ALA A 22 -1.88 -2.63 -6.62
C ALA A 22 -1.10 -3.90 -6.99
N VAL A 23 0.16 -3.99 -6.58
CA VAL A 23 1.01 -5.17 -6.81
C VAL A 23 0.42 -6.40 -6.14
N THR A 24 -0.08 -6.28 -4.91
CA THR A 24 -0.68 -7.42 -4.20
C THR A 24 -1.98 -7.91 -4.85
N VAL A 25 -2.81 -7.00 -5.37
CA VAL A 25 -4.04 -7.39 -6.09
C VAL A 25 -3.70 -8.17 -7.35
N ILE A 26 -2.71 -7.71 -8.12
CA ILE A 26 -2.24 -8.43 -9.32
C ILE A 26 -1.71 -9.82 -8.95
N LEU A 27 -0.93 -9.91 -7.87
CA LEU A 27 -0.41 -11.19 -7.37
C LEU A 27 -1.53 -12.17 -6.99
N VAL A 28 -2.51 -11.73 -6.20
CA VAL A 28 -3.65 -12.57 -5.79
C VAL A 28 -4.44 -13.02 -7.00
N PHE A 29 -4.67 -12.13 -7.96
CA PHE A 29 -5.35 -12.47 -9.22
C PHE A 29 -4.58 -13.58 -9.96
N VAL A 30 -3.27 -13.41 -10.15
CA VAL A 30 -2.44 -14.41 -10.85
C VAL A 30 -2.44 -15.75 -10.11
N ILE A 31 -2.34 -15.74 -8.79
CA ILE A 31 -2.36 -16.97 -7.98
C ILE A 31 -3.69 -17.71 -8.15
N ASN A 32 -4.82 -16.98 -8.05
CA ASN A 32 -6.14 -17.59 -8.15
C ASN A 32 -6.46 -18.06 -9.58
N THR A 33 -5.97 -17.37 -10.60
CA THR A 33 -6.26 -17.71 -12.00
C THR A 33 -5.32 -18.79 -12.56
N TYR A 34 -4.03 -18.74 -12.25
CA TYR A 34 -3.02 -19.56 -12.95
C TYR A 34 -2.32 -20.58 -12.05
N VAL A 35 -2.20 -20.34 -10.75
CA VAL A 35 -1.41 -21.21 -9.85
C VAL A 35 -2.29 -22.21 -9.12
N SER A 36 -3.44 -21.77 -8.60
CA SER A 36 -4.36 -22.61 -7.82
C SER A 36 -5.82 -22.38 -8.19
N PRO A 37 -6.23 -22.64 -9.45
CA PRO A 37 -7.61 -22.45 -9.89
C PRO A 37 -8.59 -23.40 -9.19
N ALA A 38 -8.13 -24.58 -8.76
CA ALA A 38 -8.96 -25.56 -8.06
C ALA A 38 -9.17 -25.23 -6.57
N LYS A 39 -8.32 -24.38 -5.99
CA LYS A 39 -8.41 -23.92 -4.59
C LYS A 39 -7.97 -22.46 -4.53
N PRO A 40 -8.85 -21.52 -4.90
CA PRO A 40 -8.52 -20.11 -4.84
C PRO A 40 -8.25 -19.67 -3.40
N LEU A 41 -7.38 -18.67 -3.23
CA LEU A 41 -7.18 -18.02 -1.95
C LEU A 41 -8.48 -17.37 -1.48
N SER A 42 -8.81 -17.62 -0.21
CA SER A 42 -9.95 -16.98 0.45
C SER A 42 -9.79 -15.45 0.43
N PRO A 43 -10.87 -14.67 0.21
CA PRO A 43 -10.82 -13.21 0.21
C PRO A 43 -10.21 -12.61 1.49
N GLU A 44 -10.41 -13.27 2.63
CA GLU A 44 -9.86 -12.88 3.94
C GLU A 44 -8.34 -12.99 3.97
N ILE A 45 -7.78 -14.04 3.36
CA ILE A 45 -6.33 -14.24 3.28
C ILE A 45 -5.72 -13.23 2.32
N ALA A 46 -6.35 -13.01 1.16
CA ALA A 46 -5.90 -12.04 0.17
C ALA A 46 -5.91 -10.60 0.72
N SER A 47 -6.95 -10.21 1.45
CA SER A 47 -7.06 -8.88 2.05
C SER A 47 -6.08 -8.69 3.22
N ALA A 48 -5.84 -9.72 4.03
CA ALA A 48 -4.81 -9.69 5.06
C ALA A 48 -3.41 -9.48 4.45
N ILE A 49 -3.05 -10.24 3.42
CA ILE A 49 -1.77 -10.11 2.71
C ILE A 49 -1.60 -8.70 2.13
N THR A 50 -2.63 -8.20 1.44
CA THR A 50 -2.63 -6.86 0.84
C THR A 50 -2.41 -5.77 1.89
N THR A 51 -3.07 -5.89 3.04
CA THR A 51 -2.98 -4.91 4.14
C THR A 51 -1.58 -4.90 4.75
N VAL A 52 -1.04 -6.07 5.08
CA VAL A 52 0.30 -6.20 5.68
C VAL A 52 1.37 -5.64 4.73
N LEU A 53 1.31 -6.00 3.44
CA LEU A 53 2.29 -5.53 2.47
C LEU A 53 2.18 -4.03 2.19
N SER A 54 0.97 -3.49 2.11
CA SER A 54 0.75 -2.05 1.97
C SER A 54 1.28 -1.27 3.18
N PHE A 55 1.05 -1.80 4.39
CA PHE A 55 1.57 -1.22 5.62
C PHE A 55 3.10 -1.24 5.66
N VAL A 56 3.73 -2.39 5.38
CA VAL A 56 5.19 -2.52 5.35
C VAL A 56 5.80 -1.57 4.32
N ALA A 57 5.24 -1.50 3.12
CA ALA A 57 5.71 -0.59 2.09
C ALA A 57 5.61 0.89 2.52
N ALA A 58 4.47 1.29 3.10
CA ALA A 58 4.29 2.66 3.59
C ALA A 58 5.17 2.99 4.82
N TYR A 59 5.47 1.98 5.64
CA TYR A 59 6.35 2.12 6.81
C TYR A 59 7.80 2.35 6.39
N LEU A 60 8.29 1.57 5.42
CA LEU A 60 9.66 1.67 4.92
C LEU A 60 9.91 2.94 4.08
N VAL A 61 8.88 3.57 3.54
CA VAL A 61 9.03 4.82 2.77
C VAL A 61 9.13 6.02 3.72
N PRO A 62 10.29 6.72 3.75
CA PRO A 62 10.46 7.89 4.60
C PRO A 62 9.58 9.06 4.11
N PRO A 63 9.10 9.91 5.03
CA PRO A 63 8.36 11.12 4.65
C PRO A 63 9.23 12.04 3.80
N ALA A 64 8.61 12.76 2.87
CA ALA A 64 9.29 13.80 2.09
C ALA A 64 9.63 15.00 2.99
N THR A 65 10.65 15.78 2.62
CA THR A 65 11.00 17.04 3.32
C THR A 65 9.85 18.06 3.30
N SER A 66 8.93 17.92 2.35
CA SER A 66 7.70 18.70 2.20
C SER A 66 6.50 18.14 2.96
N ASP A 67 6.62 16.96 3.56
CA ASP A 67 5.58 16.36 4.39
C ASP A 67 5.68 17.00 5.79
N GLY A 68 4.56 17.46 6.33
CA GLY A 68 4.50 18.01 7.69
C GLY A 68 4.81 16.92 8.71
N VAL A 69 6.06 16.83 9.16
CA VAL A 69 6.46 15.99 10.30
C VAL A 69 6.10 16.74 11.58
N LEU A 70 5.35 16.09 12.48
CA LEU A 70 5.17 16.58 13.84
C LEU A 70 6.53 16.53 14.56
N PRO A 71 6.97 17.60 15.25
CA PRO A 71 8.13 17.50 16.13
C PRO A 71 7.85 16.44 17.21
N ALA A 72 8.89 15.66 17.52
CA ALA A 72 8.86 14.64 18.56
C ALA A 72 8.60 15.24 19.95
#